data_AF-A0A624UL89-F1
#
_entry.id   AF-A0A624UL89-F1
#
_cell.length_a   1.000
_cell.length_b   1.000
_cell.length_c   1.000
_cell.angle_alpha   90.00
_cell.angle_beta   90.00
_cell.angle_gamma   90.00
#
_symmetry.space_group_name_H-M   'P 1'
#
loop_
_entity.id
_entity.type
_entity.pdbx_description
1 polymer ?
#
loop_
_entity_poly.entity_id
_entity_poly.type
_entity_poly.pdbx_seq_one_letter_code
_entity_poly.pdbx_strand_id
1 'polypeptide(L)'
;MLKAADEISDEMNVSKFAVCQNGCAYCCKIPVDVTLMEAELISYETGKVINDYNAIKRVSYKNSYCPFLDVDNAKCTIYSVRPLACRCFYSLDHYKYCKNVEVDHLITTVNSNSKWEQIQNLLLTLSNKRVADIREWF
;
A
#
# COMPACT_ATOMS: atom_id res chain seq x y z
N MET A 1 9.51 -10.62 -4.99
CA MET A 1 9.51 -9.16 -5.16
C MET A 1 8.96 -8.44 -3.93
N LEU A 2 7.73 -8.75 -3.48
CA LEU A 2 7.14 -8.10 -2.29
C LEU A 2 7.93 -8.30 -0.98
N LYS A 3 8.52 -9.49 -0.76
CA LYS A 3 9.40 -9.73 0.41
C LYS A 3 10.70 -8.92 0.39
N ALA A 4 11.21 -8.60 -0.79
CA ALA A 4 12.41 -7.77 -0.92
C ALA A 4 12.17 -6.34 -0.39
N ALA A 5 10.93 -5.84 -0.49
CA ALA A 5 10.58 -4.55 0.09
C ALA A 5 10.75 -4.56 1.63
N ASP A 6 10.31 -5.65 2.28
CA ASP A 6 10.46 -5.84 3.74
C ASP A 6 11.94 -5.96 4.13
N GLU A 7 12.73 -6.74 3.38
CA GLU A 7 14.19 -6.86 3.59
C GLU A 7 14.91 -5.50 3.52
N ILE A 8 14.53 -4.65 2.56
CA ILE A 8 15.07 -3.29 2.45
C ILE A 8 14.62 -2.42 3.65
N SER A 9 13.38 -2.56 4.13
CA SER A 9 12.92 -1.88 5.35
C SER A 9 13.77 -2.27 6.56
N ASP A 10 14.13 -3.55 6.67
CA ASP A 10 14.97 -4.08 7.73
C ASP A 10 16.42 -3.57 7.62
N GLU A 11 17.01 -3.55 6.43
CA GLU A 11 18.33 -2.93 6.17
C GLU A 11 18.36 -1.45 6.60
N MET A 12 17.31 -0.70 6.25
CA MET A 12 17.12 0.69 6.64
C MET A 12 16.81 0.88 8.13
N ASN A 13 16.58 -0.20 8.88
CA ASN A 13 16.16 -0.19 10.28
C ASN A 13 14.89 0.66 10.51
N VAL A 14 13.97 0.73 9.52
CA VAL A 14 12.80 1.62 9.59
C VAL A 14 11.94 1.30 10.81
N SER A 15 11.81 0.02 11.15
CA SER A 15 11.05 -0.45 12.31
C SER A 15 11.51 0.14 13.65
N LYS A 16 12.77 0.59 13.78
CA LYS A 16 13.28 1.23 15.01
C LYS A 16 12.78 2.66 15.18
N PHE A 17 12.45 3.33 14.07
CA PHE A 17 12.04 4.73 14.06
C PHE A 17 10.55 4.90 13.76
N ALA A 18 9.92 3.89 13.15
CA ALA A 18 8.52 3.92 12.82
C ALA A 18 7.65 3.91 14.08
N VAL A 19 6.68 4.81 14.14
CA VAL A 19 5.64 4.82 15.20
C VAL A 19 4.48 3.89 14.89
N CYS A 20 4.56 3.15 13.79
CA CYS A 20 3.50 2.28 13.30
C CYS A 20 3.30 1.11 14.26
N GLN A 21 2.05 0.85 14.66
CA GLN A 21 1.72 -0.21 15.61
C GLN A 21 0.57 -1.07 15.09
N ASN A 22 0.54 -2.32 15.55
CA ASN A 22 -0.60 -3.21 15.33
C ASN A 22 -1.88 -2.58 15.90
N GLY A 23 -2.99 -2.66 15.15
CA GLY A 23 -4.26 -2.01 15.52
C GLY A 23 -4.40 -0.56 15.04
N CYS A 24 -3.47 -0.06 14.22
CA CYS A 24 -3.59 1.20 13.49
C CYS A 24 -3.96 0.96 12.02
N ALA A 25 -4.92 1.72 11.49
CA ALA A 25 -5.41 1.59 10.11
C ALA A 25 -5.56 2.92 9.37
N TYR A 26 -4.83 3.96 9.76
CA TYR A 26 -4.89 5.26 9.07
C TYR A 26 -4.40 5.18 7.62
N CYS A 27 -3.36 4.40 7.33
CA CYS A 27 -2.88 4.15 5.97
C CYS A 27 -3.90 3.38 5.10
N CYS A 28 -4.92 2.75 5.70
CA CYS A 28 -6.00 2.13 4.93
C CYS A 28 -7.04 3.15 4.44
N LYS A 29 -6.90 4.44 4.74
CA LYS A 29 -7.78 5.52 4.25
C LYS A 29 -7.16 6.37 3.14
N ILE A 30 -5.85 6.24 2.89
CA ILE A 30 -5.18 7.01 1.84
C ILE A 30 -5.29 6.27 0.49
N PRO A 31 -5.10 6.97 -0.64
CA PRO A 31 -4.91 6.32 -1.93
C PRO A 31 -3.68 5.40 -1.91
N VAL A 32 -3.79 4.25 -2.56
CA VAL A 32 -2.74 3.25 -2.70
C VAL A 32 -2.70 2.83 -4.15
N ASP A 33 -1.70 3.29 -4.88
CA ASP A 33 -1.43 2.86 -6.24
C ASP A 33 -0.97 1.39 -6.24
N VAL A 34 -1.71 0.56 -6.97
CA VAL A 34 -1.44 -0.87 -7.13
C VAL A 34 -1.30 -1.16 -8.61
N THR A 35 -0.19 -1.80 -8.97
CA THR A 35 0.05 -2.24 -10.35
C THR A 35 -0.82 -3.45 -10.70
N LEU A 36 -1.11 -3.69 -11.99
CA LEU A 36 -1.88 -4.88 -12.41
C LEU A 36 -1.26 -6.17 -11.86
N MET A 37 0.06 -6.32 -11.89
CA MET A 37 0.72 -7.53 -11.39
C MET A 37 0.50 -7.75 -9.88
N GLU A 38 0.46 -6.67 -9.09
CA GLU A 38 0.13 -6.76 -7.67
C GLU A 38 -1.36 -7.08 -7.46
N ALA A 39 -2.25 -6.47 -8.25
CA ALA A 39 -3.69 -6.76 -8.19
C ALA A 39 -3.99 -8.22 -8.55
N GLU A 40 -3.34 -8.77 -9.57
CA GLU A 40 -3.43 -10.18 -9.96
C GLU A 40 -2.94 -11.11 -8.84
N LEU A 41 -1.83 -10.77 -8.18
CA LEU A 41 -1.34 -11.54 -7.03
C LEU A 41 -2.32 -11.51 -5.85
N ILE A 42 -2.89 -10.34 -5.54
CA ILE A 42 -3.92 -10.21 -4.49
C ILE A 42 -5.15 -11.04 -4.87
N SER A 43 -5.59 -10.97 -6.12
CA SER A 43 -6.72 -11.76 -6.64
C SER A 43 -6.48 -13.25 -6.48
N TYR A 44 -5.30 -13.73 -6.89
CA TYR A 44 -4.90 -15.14 -6.77
C TYR A 44 -4.93 -15.64 -5.32
N GLU A 45 -4.35 -14.89 -4.38
CA GLU A 45 -4.25 -15.30 -2.97
C GLU A 45 -5.57 -15.19 -2.20
N THR A 46 -6.44 -14.26 -2.60
CA THR A 46 -7.69 -13.98 -1.86
C THR A 46 -8.94 -14.56 -2.51
N GLY A 47 -8.86 -14.95 -3.79
CA GLY A 47 -10.02 -15.31 -4.60
C GLY A 47 -10.91 -14.12 -4.98
N LYS A 48 -10.54 -12.87 -4.65
CA LYS A 48 -11.32 -11.70 -5.05
C LYS A 48 -11.15 -11.42 -6.54
N VAL A 49 -12.24 -11.07 -7.20
CA VAL A 49 -12.25 -10.67 -8.61
C VAL A 49 -11.68 -9.25 -8.73
N ILE A 50 -10.76 -9.06 -9.68
CA ILE A 50 -10.28 -7.73 -10.06
C ILE A 50 -11.16 -7.13 -11.16
N ASN A 51 -11.37 -5.82 -11.11
CA ASN A 51 -12.06 -5.08 -12.15
C ASN A 51 -11.23 -5.00 -13.45
N ASP A 52 -11.89 -5.00 -14.61
CA ASP A 52 -11.20 -4.77 -15.89
C ASP A 52 -10.62 -3.36 -15.92
N TYR A 53 -9.30 -3.29 -16.08
CA TYR A 53 -8.54 -2.04 -16.14
C TYR A 53 -9.11 -1.01 -17.11
N ASN A 54 -9.60 -1.44 -18.29
CA ASN A 54 -10.14 -0.51 -19.29
C ASN A 54 -11.52 0.04 -18.92
N ALA A 55 -12.21 -0.60 -17.98
CA ALA A 55 -13.53 -0.23 -17.50
C ALA A 55 -13.51 0.32 -16.06
N ILE A 56 -12.33 0.46 -15.44
CA ILE A 56 -12.18 1.01 -14.10
C ILE A 56 -12.80 2.42 -14.04
N LYS A 57 -13.69 2.60 -13.07
CA LYS A 57 -14.25 3.90 -12.72
C LYS A 57 -13.51 4.46 -11.53
N ARG A 58 -13.13 5.73 -11.59
CA ARG A 58 -12.52 6.40 -10.46
C ARG A 58 -13.47 6.44 -9.27
N VAL A 59 -13.01 5.95 -8.12
CA VAL A 59 -13.81 5.96 -6.89
C VAL A 59 -13.56 7.26 -6.12
N SER A 60 -14.60 7.80 -5.48
CA SER A 60 -14.40 8.87 -4.51
C SER A 60 -13.78 8.30 -3.23
N TYR A 61 -12.62 8.81 -2.85
CA TYR A 61 -11.88 8.35 -1.67
C TYR A 61 -12.41 8.95 -0.36
N LYS A 62 -13.39 9.86 -0.41
CA LYS A 62 -13.95 10.48 0.78
C LYS A 62 -14.61 9.41 1.65
N ASN A 63 -13.89 9.04 2.72
CA ASN A 63 -14.31 8.13 3.79
C ASN A 63 -14.35 6.62 3.45
N SER A 64 -13.76 6.17 2.34
CA SER A 64 -13.69 4.74 2.03
C SER A 64 -12.38 4.10 2.52
N TYR A 65 -12.54 3.10 3.40
CA TYR A 65 -11.43 2.23 3.77
C TYR A 65 -11.02 1.32 2.61
N CYS A 66 -9.75 0.89 2.62
CA CYS A 66 -9.26 -0.18 1.77
C CYS A 66 -10.19 -1.41 1.88
N PRO A 67 -10.53 -2.09 0.76
CA PRO A 67 -11.44 -3.24 0.74
C PRO A 67 -10.90 -4.48 1.45
N PHE A 68 -9.65 -4.43 1.94
CA PHE A 68 -8.97 -5.49 2.68
C PHE A 68 -8.68 -5.10 4.14
N LEU A 69 -9.31 -4.05 4.65
CA LEU A 69 -9.28 -3.74 6.08
C LEU A 69 -10.37 -4.51 6.82
N ASP A 70 -9.97 -5.30 7.81
CA ASP A 70 -10.85 -5.70 8.92
C ASP A 70 -11.04 -4.47 9.83
N VAL A 71 -12.20 -3.84 9.70
CA VAL A 71 -12.53 -2.58 10.40
C VAL A 71 -12.69 -2.81 11.90
N ASP A 72 -13.20 -3.97 12.32
CA ASP A 72 -13.47 -4.29 13.72
C ASP A 72 -12.17 -4.48 14.50
N ASN A 73 -11.15 -5.04 13.86
CA ASN A 73 -9.86 -5.31 14.50
C ASN A 73 -8.73 -4.36 14.07
N ALA A 74 -9.00 -3.42 13.17
CA ALA A 74 -8.01 -2.54 12.54
C ALA A 74 -6.80 -3.30 11.97
N LYS A 75 -7.08 -4.37 11.20
CA LYS A 75 -6.06 -5.27 10.64
C LYS A 75 -6.22 -5.44 9.14
N CYS A 76 -5.10 -5.46 8.42
CA CYS A 76 -5.10 -5.79 6.99
C CYS A 76 -5.27 -7.30 6.82
N THR A 77 -6.28 -7.74 6.06
CA THR A 77 -6.56 -9.16 5.80
C THR A 77 -5.61 -9.77 4.77
N ILE A 78 -4.89 -8.93 4.01
CA ILE A 78 -3.92 -9.35 2.98
C ILE A 78 -2.48 -9.02 3.37
N TYR A 79 -2.16 -9.04 4.66
CA TYR A 79 -0.85 -8.59 5.17
C TYR A 79 0.34 -9.25 4.43
N SER A 80 0.23 -10.54 4.11
CA SER A 80 1.23 -11.35 3.40
C SER A 80 1.48 -10.91 1.96
N VAL A 81 0.50 -10.29 1.30
CA VAL A 81 0.56 -9.82 -0.09
C VAL A 81 0.20 -8.36 -0.25
N ARG A 82 0.48 -7.54 0.79
CA ARG A 82 0.32 -6.08 0.69
C ARG A 82 1.10 -5.54 -0.51
N PRO A 83 0.53 -4.59 -1.26
CA PRO A 83 1.23 -3.89 -2.33
C PRO A 83 2.53 -3.24 -1.84
N LEU A 84 3.46 -2.98 -2.77
CA LEU A 84 4.71 -2.28 -2.52
C LEU A 84 4.48 -0.95 -1.82
N ALA A 85 3.50 -0.16 -2.28
CA ALA A 85 3.15 1.13 -1.67
C ALA A 85 2.82 0.98 -0.16
N CYS A 86 2.08 -0.06 0.22
CA CYS A 86 1.75 -0.34 1.62
C CYS A 86 2.95 -0.84 2.44
N ARG A 87 3.91 -1.53 1.81
CA ARG A 87 5.11 -2.06 2.48
C ARG A 87 6.16 -1.00 2.73
N CYS A 88 6.26 -0.01 1.84
CA CYS A 88 7.20 1.10 1.97
C CYS A 88 6.67 2.26 2.82
N PHE A 89 5.39 2.21 3.21
CA PHE A 89 4.74 3.28 3.97
C PHE A 89 4.90 3.12 5.47
N TYR A 90 5.69 3.99 6.08
CA TYR A 90 5.86 4.08 7.54
C TYR A 90 5.82 5.54 7.97
N SER A 91 5.13 5.83 9.08
CA SER A 91 5.26 7.11 9.77
C SER A 91 6.42 7.07 10.76
N LEU A 92 7.24 8.12 10.75
CA LEU A 92 8.44 8.30 11.59
C LEU A 92 8.27 9.41 12.64
N ASP A 93 7.12 10.09 12.64
CA ASP A 93 6.72 11.12 13.59
C ASP A 93 5.45 10.68 14.34
N HIS A 94 4.77 11.54 15.10
CA HIS A 94 3.64 11.11 15.92
C HIS A 94 2.43 10.65 15.09
N TYR A 95 1.85 9.48 15.42
CA TYR A 95 0.70 8.86 14.72
C TYR A 95 -0.55 9.75 14.53
N LYS A 96 -0.64 10.88 15.26
CA LYS A 96 -1.77 11.81 15.17
C LYS A 96 -1.82 12.48 13.80
N TYR A 97 -0.66 12.61 13.15
CA TYR A 97 -0.53 13.18 11.82
C TYR A 97 -1.07 12.23 10.75
N CYS A 98 -1.02 10.90 10.96
CA CYS A 98 -1.66 9.94 10.06
C CYS A 98 -3.19 10.15 9.94
N LYS A 99 -3.83 10.77 10.93
CA LYS A 99 -5.28 11.02 10.94
C LYS A 99 -5.69 12.15 10.01
N ASN A 100 -4.80 13.11 9.76
CA ASN A 100 -5.10 14.29 8.96
C ASN A 100 -4.18 14.32 7.72
N VAL A 101 -4.75 14.24 6.53
CA VAL A 101 -3.97 14.27 5.27
C VAL A 101 -3.49 15.67 4.89
N GLU A 102 -3.91 16.72 5.61
CA GLU A 102 -3.55 18.12 5.34
C GLU A 102 -2.31 18.59 6.12
N VAL A 103 -1.73 17.73 6.96
CA VAL A 103 -0.53 18.07 7.74
C VAL A 103 0.70 17.42 7.14
N ASP A 104 1.81 18.15 7.18
CA ASP A 104 3.12 17.56 6.86
C ASP A 104 3.40 16.42 7.82
N HIS A 105 3.73 15.28 7.24
CA HIS A 105 3.87 14.01 7.93
C HIS A 105 5.18 13.36 7.52
N LEU A 106 6.06 13.10 8.48
CA LEU A 106 7.33 12.44 8.19
C LEU A 106 7.06 10.96 7.92
N ILE A 107 7.01 10.61 6.65
CA ILE A 107 6.74 9.26 6.17
C ILE A 107 7.84 8.75 5.26
N THR A 108 8.03 7.44 5.23
CA THR A 108 8.68 6.78 4.12
C THR A 108 7.64 6.41 3.07
N THR A 109 8.03 6.43 1.82
CA THR A 109 7.25 5.94 0.69
C THR A 109 8.17 5.16 -0.25
N VAL A 110 7.64 4.66 -1.36
CA VAL A 110 8.42 3.92 -2.38
C VAL A 110 9.64 4.73 -2.84
N ASN A 111 9.52 6.06 -2.92
CA ASN A 111 10.58 6.96 -3.38
C ASN A 111 11.63 7.27 -2.30
N SER A 112 11.46 6.79 -1.06
CA SER A 112 12.42 7.02 0.02
C SER A 112 13.67 6.13 -0.08
N ASN A 113 13.68 5.15 -0.99
CA ASN A 113 14.83 4.28 -1.23
C ASN A 113 14.93 3.87 -2.71
N SER A 114 16.12 3.99 -3.30
CA SER A 114 16.34 3.68 -4.72
C SER A 114 16.11 2.20 -5.07
N LYS A 115 16.28 1.27 -4.14
CA LYS A 115 15.96 -0.15 -4.35
C LYS A 115 14.45 -0.39 -4.43
N TRP A 116 13.64 0.32 -3.62
CA TRP A 116 12.18 0.25 -3.72
C TRP A 116 11.69 0.87 -5.04
N GLU A 117 12.28 1.98 -5.46
CA GLU A 117 11.98 2.59 -6.76
C GLU A 117 12.32 1.64 -7.94
N GLN A 118 13.43 0.91 -7.86
CA GLN A 118 13.75 -0.13 -8.85
C GLN A 118 12.71 -1.24 -8.90
N ILE A 119 12.23 -1.70 -7.73
CA ILE A 119 11.13 -2.69 -7.65
C ILE A 119 9.86 -2.12 -8.29
N GLN A 120 9.52 -0.87 -8.00
CA GLN A 120 8.35 -0.21 -8.59
C GLN A 120 8.45 -0.15 -10.11
N ASN A 121 9.60 0.27 -10.64
CA ASN A 121 9.83 0.35 -12.09
C ASN A 121 9.70 -1.02 -12.78
N LEU A 122 10.16 -2.09 -12.13
CA LEU A 122 9.99 -3.44 -12.62
C LEU A 122 8.51 -3.85 -12.62
N LEU A 123 7.76 -3.62 -11.53
CA LEU A 123 6.33 -3.91 -11.45
C LEU A 123 5.53 -3.13 -12.49
N LEU A 124 5.84 -1.85 -12.68
CA LEU A 124 5.23 -1.00 -13.72
C LEU A 124 5.49 -1.55 -15.12
N THR A 125 6.71 -2.01 -15.38
CA THR A 125 7.08 -2.60 -16.68
C THR A 125 6.32 -3.89 -16.93
N LEU A 126 6.32 -4.81 -15.96
CA LEU A 126 5.59 -6.09 -16.06
C LEU A 126 4.07 -5.90 -16.16
N SER A 127 3.56 -4.81 -15.59
CA SER A 127 2.13 -4.46 -15.64
C SER A 127 1.73 -3.67 -16.89
N ASN A 128 2.62 -3.48 -17.88
CA ASN A 128 2.38 -2.61 -19.03
C ASN A 128 1.91 -1.19 -18.62
N LYS A 129 2.47 -0.67 -17.53
CA LYS A 129 2.13 0.61 -16.89
C LYS A 129 0.66 0.73 -16.44
N ARG A 130 -0.05 -0.40 -16.27
CA ARG A 130 -1.41 -0.41 -15.73
C ARG A 130 -1.36 -0.29 -14.21
N VAL A 131 -1.91 0.81 -13.70
CA VAL A 131 -1.93 1.17 -12.28
C VAL A 131 -3.27 1.81 -11.97
N ALA A 132 -3.87 1.42 -10.84
CA ALA A 132 -5.09 2.01 -10.31
C ALA A 132 -5.04 1.96 -8.79
N ASP A 133 -5.92 2.72 -8.12
CA ASP A 133 -6.04 2.61 -6.66
C ASP A 133 -6.52 1.21 -6.28
N ILE A 134 -6.11 0.70 -5.11
CA ILE A 134 -6.54 -0.62 -4.63
C ILE A 134 -8.08 -0.77 -4.57
N ARG A 135 -8.82 0.31 -4.33
CA ARG A 135 -10.31 0.35 -4.31
C ARG A 135 -10.92 0.37 -5.71
N GLU A 136 -10.13 0.72 -6.72
CA GLU A 136 -10.55 0.70 -8.12
C GLU A 136 -10.40 -0.70 -8.70
N TRP A 137 -9.39 -1.45 -8.25
CA TRP A 137 -9.22 -2.85 -8.60
C TRP A 137 -10.26 -3.78 -7.94
N PHE A 138 -10.73 -3.45 -6.73
CA PHE A 138 -11.60 -4.30 -5.90
C PHE A 138 -12.70 -3.49 -5.20
#